data_AF-A0A954X563-F1
#
_entry.id   AF-A0A954X563-F1
#
_cell.length_a   1.000
_cell.length_b   1.000
_cell.length_c   1.000
_cell.angle_alpha   90.00
_cell.angle_beta   90.00
_cell.angle_gamma   90.00
#
_symmetry.space_group_name_H-M   'P 1'
#
loop_
_entity.id
_entity.type
_entity.pdbx_description
1 polymer ?
#
loop_
_entity_poly.entity_id
_entity_poly.type
_entity_poly.pdbx_seq_one_letter_code
_entity_poly.pdbx_strand_id
1 'polypeptide(L)'
;MACFVAFQTATTAGAADRPVDFSRDVRPILSDRCFGCHGPDATTREADLRLDHKQDVFAKRETGAVVVAGDPEASELIARVTHADVDLRMPPAESNLSLNAAEI
;
A
#
# COMPACT_ATOMS: atom_id res chain seq x y z
N MET A 1 -49.57 -27.77 -9.42
CA MET A 1 -48.31 -28.23 -8.82
C MET A 1 -47.31 -27.08 -8.93
N ALA A 2 -47.32 -26.12 -8.01
CA ALA A 2 -46.48 -24.93 -8.08
C ALA A 2 -45.09 -25.25 -7.52
N CYS A 3 -44.07 -25.20 -8.37
CA CYS A 3 -42.68 -25.35 -7.97
C CYS A 3 -42.19 -23.99 -7.46
N PHE A 4 -42.16 -23.81 -6.13
CA PHE A 4 -41.49 -22.67 -5.51
C PHE A 4 -39.98 -22.91 -5.55
N VAL A 5 -39.30 -22.24 -6.46
CA VAL A 5 -37.83 -22.18 -6.48
C VAL A 5 -37.41 -21.18 -5.41
N ALA A 6 -36.89 -21.68 -4.28
CA ALA A 6 -36.31 -20.84 -3.23
C ALA A 6 -34.94 -20.34 -3.68
N PHE A 7 -34.85 -19.04 -3.99
CA PHE A 7 -33.59 -18.36 -4.29
C PHE A 7 -32.84 -18.14 -2.98
N GLN A 8 -31.83 -18.96 -2.70
CA GLN A 8 -30.95 -18.77 -1.54
C GLN A 8 -29.97 -17.65 -1.84
N THR A 9 -30.12 -16.53 -1.13
CA THR A 9 -29.17 -15.44 -1.10
C THR A 9 -27.90 -15.92 -0.39
N ALA A 10 -26.84 -16.17 -1.14
CA ALA A 10 -25.50 -16.37 -0.60
C ALA A 10 -25.05 -15.06 0.06
N THR A 11 -24.87 -15.07 1.37
CA THR A 11 -24.28 -13.95 2.11
C THR A 11 -22.78 -13.96 1.87
N THR A 12 -22.27 -12.99 1.13
CA THR A 12 -20.84 -12.73 1.01
C THR A 12 -20.35 -12.14 2.34
N ALA A 13 -19.70 -12.96 3.15
CA ALA A 13 -18.98 -12.48 4.34
C ALA A 13 -17.84 -11.56 3.88
N GLY A 14 -17.97 -10.26 4.18
CA GLY A 14 -16.96 -9.25 3.88
C GLY A 14 -15.65 -9.53 4.61
N ALA A 15 -14.52 -9.30 3.94
CA ALA A 15 -13.17 -9.56 4.43
C ALA A 15 -12.71 -8.63 5.59
N ALA A 16 -13.61 -7.96 6.30
CA ALA A 16 -13.31 -6.81 7.15
C ALA A 16 -13.15 -7.11 8.66
N ASP A 17 -13.09 -8.38 9.07
CA ASP A 17 -13.22 -8.74 10.51
C ASP A 17 -11.94 -9.29 11.16
N ARG A 18 -10.80 -9.30 10.43
CA ARG A 18 -9.52 -9.78 10.96
C ARG A 18 -8.50 -8.65 11.05
N PRO A 19 -7.67 -8.61 12.11
CA PRO A 19 -6.57 -7.65 12.22
C PRO A 19 -5.68 -7.67 10.98
N VAL A 20 -5.21 -6.49 10.58
CA VAL A 20 -4.21 -6.32 9.53
C VAL A 20 -2.92 -6.99 9.99
N ASP A 21 -2.39 -7.89 9.16
CA ASP A 21 -1.09 -8.51 9.34
C ASP A 21 -0.13 -7.97 8.28
N PHE A 22 1.03 -7.47 8.72
CA PHE A 22 1.99 -6.87 7.81
C PHE A 22 2.47 -7.85 6.72
N SER A 23 2.73 -9.12 7.06
CA SER A 23 3.32 -10.06 6.11
C SER A 23 2.33 -10.53 5.07
N ARG A 24 1.07 -10.69 5.46
CA ARG A 24 -0.02 -11.16 4.59
C ARG A 24 -0.70 -10.04 3.81
N ASP A 25 -0.89 -8.88 4.45
CA ASP A 25 -1.76 -7.83 3.91
C ASP A 25 -0.96 -6.63 3.35
N VAL A 26 0.17 -6.23 3.97
CA VAL A 26 0.93 -5.02 3.58
C VAL A 26 2.13 -5.33 2.68
N ARG A 27 2.94 -6.33 3.04
CA ARG A 27 4.18 -6.67 2.33
C ARG A 27 3.95 -7.03 0.85
N PRO A 28 2.87 -7.76 0.47
CA PRO A 28 2.61 -8.03 -0.95
C PRO A 28 2.39 -6.74 -1.75
N ILE A 29 1.65 -5.77 -1.19
CA ILE A 29 1.42 -4.46 -1.83
C ILE A 29 2.75 -3.74 -2.05
N LEU A 30 3.59 -3.66 -1.02
CA LEU A 30 4.91 -3.00 -1.15
C LEU A 30 5.83 -3.71 -2.14
N SER A 31 5.79 -5.05 -2.17
CA SER A 31 6.57 -5.86 -3.11
C SER A 31 6.15 -5.62 -4.56
N ASP A 32 4.85 -5.58 -4.80
CA ASP A 32 4.30 -5.49 -6.15
C ASP A 32 4.33 -4.06 -6.70
N ARG A 33 4.22 -3.05 -5.82
CA ARG A 33 4.02 -1.64 -6.23
C ARG A 33 5.22 -0.74 -5.95
N CYS A 34 6.10 -1.08 -5.02
CA CYS A 34 7.06 -0.11 -4.47
C CYS A 34 8.53 -0.56 -4.55
N PHE A 35 8.83 -1.86 -4.37
CA PHE A 35 10.21 -2.33 -4.25
C PHE A 35 11.04 -2.24 -5.54
N GLY A 36 10.40 -2.07 -6.71
CA GLY A 36 11.12 -1.83 -7.96
C GLY A 36 12.05 -0.61 -7.89
N CYS A 37 11.56 0.49 -7.30
CA CYS A 37 12.32 1.75 -7.15
C CYS A 37 12.73 2.04 -5.70
N HIS A 38 12.12 1.41 -4.70
CA HIS A 38 12.41 1.67 -3.28
C HIS A 38 12.73 0.37 -2.51
N GLY A 39 13.33 -0.60 -3.18
CA GLY A 39 13.68 -1.90 -2.62
C GLY A 39 15.19 -2.18 -2.59
N PRO A 40 15.60 -3.45 -2.55
CA PRO A 40 16.98 -3.83 -2.29
C PRO A 40 17.98 -3.54 -3.42
N ASP A 41 17.51 -3.34 -4.65
CA ASP A 41 18.37 -3.06 -5.79
C ASP A 41 18.86 -1.61 -5.77
N ALA A 42 20.14 -1.42 -5.45
CA ALA A 42 20.74 -0.10 -5.40
C ALA A 42 20.83 0.61 -6.76
N THR A 43 20.72 -0.12 -7.88
CA THR A 43 20.84 0.46 -9.24
C THR A 43 19.57 1.17 -9.71
N THR A 44 18.41 0.73 -9.22
CA THR A 44 17.10 1.33 -9.50
C THR A 44 16.58 2.15 -8.31
N ARG A 45 17.30 2.15 -7.18
CA ARG A 45 16.82 2.76 -5.93
C ARG A 45 16.78 4.28 -6.00
N GLU A 46 15.58 4.80 -5.83
CA GLU A 46 15.30 6.22 -5.75
C GLU A 46 15.28 6.72 -4.29
N ALA A 47 15.65 7.98 -4.10
CA ALA A 47 15.69 8.68 -2.82
C ALA A 47 16.48 7.97 -1.70
N ASP A 48 17.37 7.04 -2.07
CA ASP A 48 18.06 6.13 -1.15
C ASP A 48 17.09 5.47 -0.14
N LEU A 49 15.86 5.16 -0.58
CA LEU A 49 14.78 4.66 0.26
C LEU A 49 14.64 3.15 0.15
N ARG A 50 14.55 2.47 1.30
CA ARG A 50 14.33 1.03 1.42
C ARG A 50 13.03 0.76 2.18
N LEU A 51 11.94 0.54 1.46
CA LEU A 51 10.66 0.16 2.04
C LEU A 51 10.63 -1.30 2.49
N ASP A 52 11.58 -2.12 2.01
CA ASP A 52 11.78 -3.50 2.46
C ASP A 52 12.53 -3.60 3.79
N HIS A 53 13.15 -2.50 4.25
CA HIS A 53 13.94 -2.47 5.47
C HIS A 53 13.23 -1.66 6.57
N LYS A 54 12.79 -2.35 7.63
CA LYS A 54 12.03 -1.74 8.72
C LYS A 54 12.72 -0.52 9.33
N GLN A 55 14.04 -0.56 9.52
CA GLN A 55 14.77 0.55 10.14
C GLN A 55 14.73 1.80 9.26
N ASP A 56 14.75 1.65 7.94
CA ASP A 56 14.79 2.75 6.98
C ASP A 56 13.41 3.41 6.83
N VAL A 57 12.34 2.60 6.96
CA VAL A 57 10.95 3.07 6.99
C VAL A 57 10.67 3.98 8.20
N PHE A 58 11.23 3.66 9.36
CA PHE A 58 11.06 4.47 10.57
C PHE A 58 12.22 5.45 10.83
N ALA A 59 13.21 5.51 9.94
CA ALA A 59 14.33 6.42 10.06
C ALA A 59 13.86 7.86 9.89
N LYS A 60 14.48 8.78 10.64
CA LYS A 60 14.33 10.21 10.42
C LYS A 60 15.05 10.58 9.12
N ARG A 61 14.36 11.26 8.21
CA ARG A 61 14.92 11.81 6.97
C ARG A 61 14.69 13.32 6.93
N GLU A 62 15.45 14.02 6.12
CA GLU A 62 15.30 15.48 5.93
C GLU A 62 13.92 15.86 5.38
N THR A 63 13.33 14.98 4.57
CA THR A 63 12.00 15.15 3.97
C THR A 63 10.85 14.76 4.90
N GLY A 64 11.13 14.40 6.15
CA GLY A 64 10.14 13.85 7.09
C GLY A 64 10.23 12.32 7.22
N ALA A 65 9.50 11.77 8.19
CA ALA A 65 9.46 10.32 8.41
C ALA A 65 8.62 9.64 7.31
N VAL A 66 9.11 8.52 6.78
CA VAL A 66 8.39 7.77 5.74
C VAL A 66 7.10 7.19 6.31
N VAL A 67 7.18 6.60 7.50
CA VAL A 67 6.03 6.17 8.29
C VAL A 67 6.15 6.65 9.73
N VAL A 68 5.09 7.26 10.24
CA VAL A 68 4.90 7.60 11.65
C VAL A 68 3.93 6.59 12.25
N ALA A 69 4.41 5.79 13.21
CA ALA A 69 3.60 4.75 13.82
C ALA A 69 2.39 5.34 14.55
N GLY A 70 1.19 4.92 14.13
CA GLY A 70 -0.08 5.39 14.70
C GLY A 70 -0.60 6.72 14.13
N ASP A 71 0.14 7.34 13.20
CA ASP A 71 -0.24 8.62 12.58
C ASP A 71 -0.02 8.56 11.05
N PRO A 72 -1.01 8.04 10.29
CA PRO A 72 -0.90 7.97 8.84
C PRO A 72 -0.87 9.35 8.18
N GLU A 73 -1.52 10.37 8.76
CA GLU A 73 -1.54 11.72 8.20
C GLU A 73 -0.18 12.42 8.29
N ALA A 74 0.61 12.10 9.31
CA ALA A 74 2.00 12.55 9.42
C ALA A 74 3.01 11.72 8.63
N SER A 75 2.57 10.68 7.91
CA SER A 75 3.44 9.75 7.17
C SER A 75 3.61 10.17 5.70
N GLU A 76 4.85 10.40 5.28
CA GLU A 76 5.16 10.75 3.88
C GLU A 76 4.68 9.68 2.89
N LEU A 77 4.71 8.40 3.28
CA LEU A 77 4.20 7.31 2.44
C LEU A 77 2.74 7.54 2.04
N ILE A 78 1.89 7.95 2.98
CA ILE A 78 0.46 8.22 2.73
C ILE A 78 0.31 9.49 1.89
N ALA A 79 1.08 10.54 2.20
CA ALA A 79 1.09 11.77 1.41
C ALA A 79 1.43 11.51 -0.06
N ARG A 80 2.38 10.60 -0.35
CA ARG A 80 2.77 10.24 -1.73
C ARG A 80 1.74 9.40 -2.47
N VAL A 81 1.14 8.40 -1.82
CA VAL A 81 0.17 7.53 -2.53
C VAL A 81 -1.18 8.22 -2.74
N THR A 82 -1.49 9.25 -1.96
CA THR A 82 -2.73 10.04 -2.07
C THR A 82 -2.53 11.43 -2.71
N HIS A 83 -1.32 11.77 -3.13
CA HIS A 83 -0.98 13.11 -3.60
C HIS A 83 -1.87 13.57 -4.77
N ALA A 84 -2.39 14.80 -4.73
CA ALA A 84 -3.31 15.30 -5.77
C ALA A 84 -2.60 15.52 -7.12
N ASP A 85 -1.37 16.01 -7.09
CA ASP A 85 -0.48 16.11 -8.25
C ASP A 85 0.02 14.72 -8.65
N VAL A 86 -0.22 14.34 -9.91
CA VAL A 86 0.14 13.03 -10.48
C VAL A 86 1.65 12.86 -10.65
N ASP A 87 2.38 13.95 -10.83
CA ASP A 87 3.85 13.92 -11.01
C ASP A 87 4.56 13.69 -9.68
N LEU A 88 3.87 13.96 -8.56
CA LEU A 88 4.37 13.72 -7.20
C LEU A 88 3.79 12.45 -6.56
N ARG A 89 2.80 11.82 -7.21
CA ARG A 89 2.11 10.64 -6.72
C ARG A 89 2.97 9.39 -6.94
N MET A 90 2.93 8.49 -5.97
CA MET A 90 3.54 7.16 -6.06
C MET A 90 2.45 6.07 -6.17
N PRO A 91 2.64 5.02 -6.98
CA PRO A 91 3.74 4.84 -7.94
C PRO A 91 3.71 5.88 -9.09
N PRO A 92 4.86 6.21 -9.71
CA PRO A 92 4.92 7.19 -10.78
C PRO A 92 4.19 6.66 -12.03
N ALA A 93 3.63 7.55 -12.84
CA ALA A 93 2.82 7.17 -14.01
C ALA A 93 3.59 6.27 -15.00
N GLU A 94 4.88 6.52 -15.23
CA GLU A 94 5.71 5.66 -16.09
C GLU A 94 5.91 4.22 -15.59
N SER A 95 5.67 3.95 -14.30
CA SER A 95 5.77 2.57 -13.77
C SER A 95 4.65 1.66 -14.27
N ASN A 96 3.55 2.22 -14.77
CA ASN A 96 2.31 1.52 -15.09
C ASN A 96 1.73 0.71 -13.90
N LEU A 97 2.09 1.07 -12.67
CA LEU A 97 1.56 0.50 -11.44
C LEU A 97 0.59 1.48 -10.77
N SER A 98 -0.40 0.96 -10.06
CA SER A 98 -1.34 1.76 -9.29
C SER A 98 -1.81 1.03 -8.04
N LEU A 99 -2.31 1.81 -7.08
CA LEU A 99 -2.97 1.34 -5.88
C LEU A 99 -4.48 1.51 -6.03
N ASN A 100 -5.24 0.56 -5.54
CA ASN A 100 -6.68 0.69 -5.40
C ASN A 100 -7.08 1.14 -3.98
N ALA A 101 -8.35 1.46 -3.78
CA ALA A 101 -8.85 2.01 -2.51
C ALA A 101 -8.70 1.06 -1.30
N ALA A 102 -8.56 -0.25 -1.50
CA ALA A 102 -8.31 -1.20 -0.42
C ALA A 102 -6.82 -1.38 -0.10
N GLU A 103 -5.93 -0.86 -0.95
CA GLU A 103 -4.47 -0.92 -0.77
C GLU A 103 -3.90 0.37 -0.14
N ILE A 104 -4.75 1.37 0.13
CA ILE A 104 -4.45 2.65 0.81
C ILE A 104 -5.13 2.64 2.17
#